data_AF-A0AAV7IZH0-F1
#
_entry.id   AF-A0AAV7IZH0-F1
#
_cell.length_a   1.000
_cell.length_b   1.000
_cell.length_c   1.000
_cell.angle_alpha   90.00
_cell.angle_beta   90.00
_cell.angle_gamma   90.00
#
_symmetry.space_group_name_H-M   'P 1'
#
loop_
_entity.id
_entity.type
_entity.pdbx_description
1 polymer ?
#
loop_
_entity_poly.entity_id
_entity_poly.type
_entity_poly.pdbx_seq_one_letter_code
_entity_poly.pdbx_strand_id
1 'polypeptide(L)' 'MRAAASTTSTGTTPPTGEAKGVILFVGDGMGMSTLTAARILSGQRHGNTGEEAELVWDTFPAVSLAKILVIIILWSQQYQ' A
#
# COMPACT_ATOMS: atom_id res chain seq x y z
N MET A 1 -16.35 -33.38 -12.91
CA MET A 1 -16.21 -32.51 -11.72
C MET A 1 -14.73 -32.23 -11.49
N ARG A 2 -14.19 -31.07 -11.91
CA ARG A 2 -12.87 -30.63 -11.45
C ARG A 2 -13.10 -29.70 -10.26
N ALA A 3 -12.67 -30.12 -9.09
CA ALA A 3 -12.64 -29.28 -7.91
C ALA A 3 -11.70 -28.10 -8.19
N ALA A 4 -12.27 -26.88 -8.26
CA ALA A 4 -11.49 -25.66 -8.22
C ALA A 4 -10.97 -25.52 -6.79
N ALA A 5 -9.68 -25.81 -6.58
CA ALA A 5 -9.02 -25.49 -5.33
C ALA A 5 -9.01 -23.96 -5.18
N SER A 6 -9.95 -23.45 -4.39
CA SER A 6 -9.87 -22.12 -3.81
C SER A 6 -8.73 -22.16 -2.78
N THR A 7 -7.51 -22.01 -3.26
CA THR A 7 -6.34 -21.83 -2.40
C THR A 7 -6.47 -20.46 -1.76
N THR A 8 -7.17 -20.39 -0.63
CA THR A 8 -7.07 -19.28 0.31
C THR A 8 -5.63 -19.23 0.78
N SER A 9 -4.82 -18.38 0.14
CA SER A 9 -3.46 -18.10 0.56
C SER A 9 -3.53 -17.37 1.91
N THR A 10 -3.43 -18.11 2.99
CA THR A 10 -3.09 -17.57 4.31
C THR A 10 -1.82 -16.73 4.13
N GLY A 11 -1.87 -15.45 4.50
CA GLY A 11 -0.80 -14.45 4.24
C GLY A 11 0.57 -14.74 4.89
N THR A 12 0.78 -15.95 5.42
CA THR A 12 2.02 -16.40 6.06
C THR A 12 2.93 -17.17 5.09
N THR A 13 2.40 -17.70 3.98
CA THR A 13 3.20 -18.46 3.01
C THR A 13 3.37 -17.68 1.71
N PRO A 14 4.61 -17.34 1.31
CA PRO A 14 4.86 -16.63 0.06
C PRO A 14 4.41 -17.49 -1.14
N PRO A 15 3.79 -16.88 -2.17
CA PRO A 15 3.40 -17.62 -3.36
C PRO A 15 4.62 -18.20 -4.06
N THR A 16 4.51 -19.45 -4.52
CA THR A 16 5.56 -20.13 -5.28
C THR A 16 5.31 -19.96 -6.77
N GLY A 17 6.37 -19.64 -7.52
CA GLY A 17 6.33 -19.43 -8.98
C GLY A 17 6.48 -17.98 -9.42
N GLU A 18 6.49 -17.76 -10.74
CA GLU A 18 6.65 -16.44 -11.35
C GLU A 18 5.31 -15.71 -11.54
N ALA A 19 5.29 -14.42 -11.23
CA ALA A 19 4.12 -13.57 -11.47
C ALA A 19 3.94 -13.33 -12.97
N LYS A 20 2.75 -13.62 -13.49
CA LYS A 20 2.40 -13.43 -14.92
C LYS A 20 2.15 -11.96 -15.28
N GLY A 21 1.88 -11.10 -14.30
CA GLY A 21 1.54 -9.70 -14.49
C GLY A 21 1.65 -8.92 -13.18
N VAL A 22 1.77 -7.60 -13.29
CA VAL A 22 1.95 -6.68 -12.17
C VAL A 22 0.95 -5.54 -12.28
N ILE A 23 0.29 -5.23 -11.18
CA ILE A 23 -0.54 -4.03 -11.03
C ILE A 23 0.11 -3.17 -9.95
N LEU A 24 0.44 -1.92 -10.30
CA LEU A 24 1.02 -0.95 -9.38
C LEU A 24 0.03 0.20 -9.17
N PHE A 25 -0.33 0.43 -7.91
CA PHE A 25 -1.15 1.58 -7.52
C PHE A 25 -0.24 2.67 -6.95
N VAL A 26 -0.30 3.87 -7.53
CA VAL A 26 0.49 5.03 -7.08
C VAL A 26 -0.49 6.10 -6.62
N GLY A 27 -0.47 6.38 -5.32
CA GLY A 27 -1.15 7.55 -4.76
C GLY A 27 -0.18 8.71 -4.65
N ASP A 28 -0.35 9.73 -5.49
CA ASP A 28 0.42 10.97 -5.37
C ASP A 28 0.11 11.65 -4.03
N GLY A 29 1.15 12.03 -3.27
CA GLY A 29 1.00 12.58 -1.93
C GLY A 29 0.41 11.64 -0.87
N MET A 30 0.26 10.33 -1.14
CA MET A 30 -0.33 9.36 -0.20
C MET A 30 0.70 8.84 0.82
N GLY A 31 1.16 9.72 1.71
CA GLY A 31 2.00 9.36 2.85
C GLY A 31 1.22 8.73 4.01
N MET A 32 1.91 8.40 5.10
CA MET A 32 1.31 7.79 6.30
C MET A 32 0.18 8.64 6.91
N SER A 33 0.35 9.96 6.98
CA SER A 33 -0.68 10.87 7.50
C SER A 33 -1.93 10.89 6.62
N THR A 34 -1.75 10.89 5.30
CA THR A 34 -2.86 10.82 4.33
C THR A 34 -3.61 9.49 4.46
N LEU A 35 -2.91 8.38 4.69
CA LEU A 35 -3.53 7.07 4.91
C LEU A 35 -4.38 7.05 6.18
N THR A 36 -3.88 7.58 7.29
CA THR A 36 -4.64 7.70 8.55
C THR A 36 -5.84 8.62 8.40
N ALA A 37 -5.69 9.77 7.75
CA ALA A 37 -6.80 10.69 7.49
C ALA A 37 -7.88 10.03 6.60
N ALA A 38 -7.46 9.24 5.61
CA ALA A 38 -8.38 8.49 4.75
C ALA A 38 -9.15 7.40 5.52
N ARG A 39 -8.50 6.70 6.47
CA ARG A 39 -9.19 5.76 7.39
C ARG A 39 -10.28 6.47 8.19
N ILE A 40 -9.91 7.54 8.90
CA ILE A 40 -10.86 8.31 9.73
C ILE A 40 -12.03 8.82 8.88
N LEU A 41 -11.72 9.43 7.73
CA LEU A 41 -12.75 9.91 6.81
C LEU A 41 -13.65 8.79 6.30
N SER A 42 -13.09 7.61 6.01
CA SER A 42 -13.86 6.43 5.60
C SER A 42 -14.82 6.00 6.70
N GLY A 43 -14.37 5.83 7.95
CA GLY A 43 -15.25 5.44 9.06
C GLY A 43 -16.34 6.46 9.34
N GLN A 44 -16.01 7.76 9.30
CA GLN A 44 -17.00 8.84 9.45
C GLN A 44 -18.06 8.82 8.35
N ARG A 45 -17.68 8.51 7.10
CA ARG A 45 -18.64 8.37 5.99
C ARG A 45 -19.57 7.17 6.14
N HIS A 46 -19.17 6.17 6.91
CA HIS A 46 -20.01 5.02 7.26
C HIS A 46 -20.80 5.24 8.56
N GLY A 47 -20.76 6.45 9.14
CA GLY A 47 -21.48 6.81 10.37
C GLY A 47 -20.80 6.35 11.66
N ASN A 48 -19.54 5.91 11.59
CA ASN A 48 -18.75 5.50 12.75
C ASN A 48 -17.83 6.64 13.22
N THR A 49 -17.06 6.39 14.28
CA THR A 49 -16.12 7.37 14.87
C THR A 49 -14.94 7.70 13.95
N GLY A 50 -14.49 6.75 13.14
CA GLY A 50 -13.47 6.93 12.10
C GLY A 50 -12.23 6.05 12.29
N GLU A 51 -11.65 6.05 13.48
CA GLU A 51 -10.32 5.46 13.75
C GLU A 51 -10.28 3.94 13.59
N GLU A 52 -11.42 3.29 13.78
CA GLU A 52 -11.63 1.85 13.63
C GLU A 52 -11.77 1.40 12.17
N ALA A 53 -11.85 2.33 11.21
CA ALA A 53 -12.01 1.97 9.82
C ALA A 53 -10.70 1.48 9.18
N GLU A 54 -10.82 0.41 8.40
CA GLU A 54 -9.75 -0.13 7.58
C GLU A 54 -9.93 0.26 6.11
N LEU A 55 -8.82 0.50 5.43
CA LEU A 55 -8.77 0.63 3.98
C LEU A 55 -8.43 -0.73 3.35
N VAL A 56 -8.72 -0.90 2.07
CA VAL A 56 -8.39 -2.13 1.34
C VAL A 56 -6.89 -2.47 1.43
N TRP A 57 -6.03 -1.44 1.45
CA TRP A 57 -4.58 -1.59 1.61
C TRP A 57 -4.17 -2.25 2.94
N ASP A 58 -4.99 -2.11 3.99
CA ASP A 58 -4.67 -2.62 5.33
C ASP A 58 -4.80 -4.15 5.42
N THR A 59 -5.51 -4.74 4.46
CA THR A 59 -5.66 -6.20 4.32
C THR A 59 -4.50 -6.86 3.58
N PHE A 60 -3.55 -6.06 3.05
CA PHE A 60 -2.42 -6.61 2.30
C PHE A 60 -1.48 -7.38 3.24
N PRO A 61 -0.97 -8.54 2.83
CA PRO A 61 -0.20 -9.43 3.72
C PRO A 61 1.22 -8.91 4.03
N ALA A 62 1.70 -7.88 3.34
CA ALA A 62 3.04 -7.35 3.50
C ALA A 62 3.05 -5.82 3.43
N VAL A 63 3.88 -5.20 4.26
CA VAL A 63 4.11 -3.75 4.30
C VAL A 63 5.62 -3.48 4.29
N SER A 64 6.03 -2.38 3.66
CA SER A 64 7.40 -1.88 3.68
C SER A 64 7.41 -0.35 3.67
N LEU A 65 8.53 0.24 4.08
CA LEU A 65 8.73 1.68 4.03
C LEU A 65 9.69 2.03 2.90
N ALA A 66 9.25 2.90 1.99
CA ALA A 66 10.08 3.46 0.94
C ALA A 66 10.74 4.74 1.42
N LYS A 67 12.08 4.82 1.32
CA LYS A 67 12.82 6.07 1.56
C LYS A 67 12.75 6.95 0.32
N ILE A 68 12.06 8.08 0.42
CA ILE A 68 12.02 9.08 -0.63
C ILE A 68 13.10 10.15 -0.38
N LEU A 69 14.02 10.32 -1.32
CA LEU A 69 14.96 11.43 -1.31
C LEU A 69 15.06 11.95 -2.74
N VAL A 70 14.73 13.23 -2.93
CA VAL A 70 15.04 13.93 -4.17
C VAL A 70 16.45 14.51 -4.03
N ILE A 71 17.39 14.07 -4.87
CA ILE A 71 18.74 14.62 -4.89
C ILE A 71 18.73 15.90 -5.75
N ILE A 72 18.54 17.03 -5.08
CA ILE A 72 18.70 18.39 -5.61
C ILE A 72 19.24 19.14 -4.39
N ILE A 73 20.55 19.36 -4.30
CA ILE A 73 21.17 20.69 -4.50
C ILE A 73 22.69 20.56 -4.77
N LEU A 74 23.28 19.35 -4.70
CA LEU A 74 24.74 19.19 -4.80
C LEU A 74 25.32 19.38 -6.22
N TRP A 75 24.50 19.35 -7.26
CA TRP A 75 24.97 19.53 -8.64
C TRP A 75 25.16 21.00 -9.06
N SER A 76 24.68 21.95 -8.26
CA SER A 76 24.80 23.39 -8.58
C SER A 76 26.13 24.02 -8.15
N GLN A 77 26.93 23.34 -7.32
CA GLN A 77 28.20 23.87 -6.79
C GLN A 77 29.45 23.25 -7.43
N GLN A 78 29.29 22.22 -8.27
CA GLN A 78 30.39 21.62 -9.04
C GLN A 78 30.48 22.21 -10.47
N TYR A 79 29.50 23.05 -10.85
CA TYR A 79 29.42 23.75 -12.14
C TYR A 79 29.65 25.26 -12.00
N GLN A 80 30.42 25.64 -10.97
CA GLN A 80 31.08 26.93 -10.77
C GLN A 80 32.48 26.66 -10.19
#